data_AF-A0A9C9W429-F1
#
_entry.id   AF-A0A9C9W429-F1
#
_cell.length_a   1.000
_cell.length_b   1.000
_cell.length_c   1.000
_cell.angle_alpha   90.00
_cell.angle_beta   90.00
_cell.angle_gamma   90.00
#
_symmetry.space_group_name_H-M   'P 1'
#
loop_
_entity.id
_entity.type
_entity.pdbx_description
1 polymer ?
#
loop_
_entity_poly.entity_id
_entity_poly.type
_entity_poly.pdbx_seq_one_letter_code
_entity_poly.pdbx_strand_id
1 'polypeptide(L)' 'MADVQHGKQLHDANCMKCHGDEVYTRKDRFIAGRDALTKQVKRCHLNVGANWSDQDIADVVQYLDQSYYHFK' A
#
# COMPACT_ATOMS: atom_id res chain seq x y z
N MET A 1 10.01 -9.84 9.45
CA MET A 1 10.02 -9.93 7.97
C MET A 1 8.62 -9.57 7.51
N ALA A 2 8.46 -8.89 6.37
CA ALA A 2 7.13 -8.45 5.93
C ALA A 2 6.24 -9.65 5.53
N ASP A 3 4.98 -9.63 5.96
CA ASP A 3 3.97 -10.64 5.67
C ASP A 3 2.99 -10.13 4.61
N VAL A 4 3.09 -10.69 3.40
CA VAL A 4 2.27 -10.30 2.24
C VAL A 4 0.79 -10.58 2.47
N GLN A 5 0.47 -11.68 3.15
CA GLN A 5 -0.92 -12.07 3.37
C GLN A 5 -1.59 -11.14 4.37
N HIS A 6 -0.87 -10.79 5.44
CA HIS A 6 -1.30 -9.77 6.38
C HIS A 6 -1.48 -8.40 5.71
N GLY A 7 -0.51 -7.99 4.89
CA GLY A 7 -0.59 -6.74 4.10
C GLY A 7 -1.81 -6.69 3.18
N LYS A 8 -2.16 -7.80 2.53
CA LYS A 8 -3.38 -7.90 1.71
C LYS A 8 -4.64 -7.70 2.54
N GLN A 9 -4.75 -8.34 3.70
CA GLN A 9 -5.91 -8.21 4.58
C GLN A 9 -6.11 -6.76 5.05
N LEU A 10 -5.02 -6.12 5.46
CA LEU A 10 -5.02 -4.72 5.87
C LEU A 10 -5.42 -3.78 4.73
N HIS A 11 -4.86 -4.01 3.54
CA HIS A 11 -5.18 -3.27 2.32
C HIS A 11 -6.67 -3.38 1.98
N ASP A 12 -7.19 -4.60 1.84
CA ASP A 12 -8.57 -4.83 1.41
C ASP A 12 -9.58 -4.26 2.40
N ALA A 13 -9.26 -4.29 3.70
CA ALA A 13 -10.10 -3.74 4.76
C ALA A 13 -10.10 -2.20 4.83
N ASN A 14 -9.07 -1.51 4.29
CA ASN A 14 -8.87 -0.08 4.57
C ASN A 14 -8.61 0.78 3.33
N CYS A 15 -7.76 0.36 2.41
CA CYS A 15 -7.31 1.18 1.28
C CYS A 15 -8.39 1.37 0.21
N MET A 16 -9.34 0.44 0.11
CA MET A 16 -10.41 0.44 -0.89
C MET A 16 -11.66 1.24 -0.48
N LYS A 17 -11.62 1.95 0.67
CA LYS A 17 -12.76 2.70 1.21
C LYS A 17 -13.08 3.97 0.41
N CYS A 18 -12.08 4.57 -0.25
CA CYS A 18 -12.23 5.85 -0.95
C CYS A 18 -12.13 5.73 -2.48
N HIS A 19 -11.37 4.77 -2.99
CA HIS A 19 -11.13 4.51 -4.42
C HIS A 19 -10.79 3.03 -4.61
N GLY A 20 -10.82 2.54 -5.85
CA GLY A 20 -10.48 1.16 -6.18
C GLY A 20 -8.98 0.97 -6.48
N ASP A 21 -8.66 -0.10 -7.21
CA ASP A 21 -7.32 -0.49 -7.60
C ASP A 21 -6.78 0.32 -8.80
N GLU A 22 -7.61 1.20 -9.39
CA GLU A 22 -7.20 2.12 -10.46
C GLU A 22 -6.02 3.01 -10.05
N VAL A 23 -5.88 3.30 -8.76
CA VAL A 23 -4.76 4.12 -8.27
C VAL A 23 -3.40 3.45 -8.44
N TYR A 24 -3.36 2.12 -8.51
CA TYR A 24 -2.14 1.33 -8.71
C TYR A 24 -1.82 1.11 -10.20
N THR A 25 -2.86 1.10 -11.03
CA THR A 25 -2.79 0.71 -12.45
C THR A 25 -2.89 1.88 -13.44
N ARG A 26 -3.31 3.07 -12.99
CA ARG A 26 -3.46 4.26 -13.85
C ARG A 26 -2.18 4.67 -14.58
N LYS A 27 -2.35 5.18 -15.81
CA LYS A 27 -1.25 5.56 -16.72
C LYS A 27 -0.37 6.69 -16.19
N ASP A 28 -0.93 7.59 -15.39
CA ASP A 28 -0.26 8.75 -14.80
C ASP A 28 0.24 8.48 -13.36
N ARG A 29 0.43 7.20 -12.98
CA ARG A 29 0.96 6.88 -11.64
C ARG A 29 2.34 7.49 -11.47
N PHE A 30 2.54 8.18 -10.33
CA PHE A 30 3.78 8.89 -10.01
C PHE A 30 4.66 8.16 -8.98
N ILE A 31 4.17 7.03 -8.44
CA ILE A 31 4.93 6.19 -7.51
C ILE A 31 5.94 5.36 -8.31
N ALA A 32 7.20 5.79 -8.28
CA ALA A 32 8.28 5.21 -9.08
C ALA A 32 9.28 4.36 -8.27
N GLY A 33 9.00 4.08 -7.00
CA GLY A 33 9.87 3.25 -6.18
C GLY A 33 9.30 2.94 -4.80
N ARG A 34 9.94 1.99 -4.12
CA ARG A 34 9.49 1.46 -2.84
C ARG A 34 9.42 2.50 -1.72
N ASP A 35 10.34 3.46 -1.70
CA ASP A 35 10.32 4.57 -0.74
C ASP A 35 9.12 5.50 -0.97
N ALA A 36 8.82 5.80 -2.23
CA ALA A 36 7.65 6.60 -2.60
C ALA A 36 6.35 5.86 -2.24
N LEU A 37 6.29 4.55 -2.50
CA LEU A 37 5.16 3.70 -2.12
C LEU A 37 4.98 3.67 -0.61
N THR A 38 6.05 3.53 0.16
CA THR A 38 6.01 3.56 1.63
C THR A 38 5.44 4.87 2.15
N LYS A 39 5.88 6.01 1.60
CA LYS A 39 5.33 7.33 1.96
C LYS A 39 3.84 7.44 1.61
N GLN A 40 3.44 6.89 0.47
CA GLN A 40 2.03 6.87 0.06
C GLN A 40 1.17 6.04 1.01
N VAL A 41 1.61 4.82 1.36
CA VAL A 41 0.90 3.96 2.33
C VAL A 41 0.81 4.64 3.70
N LYS A 42 1.90 5.29 4.16
CA LYS A 42 1.91 6.12 5.38
C LYS A 42 0.83 7.20 5.38
N ARG A 43 0.64 7.88 4.24
CA ARG A 43 -0.43 8.86 4.10
C ARG A 43 -1.82 8.20 4.09
N CYS A 44 -1.97 7.11 3.36
CA CYS A 44 -3.27 6.44 3.20
C CYS A 44 -3.82 5.93 4.53
N HIS A 45 -3.00 5.25 5.35
CA HIS A 45 -3.49 4.68 6.61
C HIS A 45 -3.96 5.77 7.59
N LEU A 46 -3.29 6.92 7.65
CA LEU A 46 -3.72 8.06 8.48
C LEU A 46 -5.07 8.61 8.01
N ASN A 47 -5.26 8.75 6.70
CA ASN A 47 -6.51 9.28 6.13
C ASN A 47 -7.71 8.37 6.37
N VAL A 48 -7.51 7.05 6.42
CA VAL A 48 -8.57 6.08 6.72
C VAL A 48 -8.69 5.79 8.22
N GLY A 49 -7.95 6.52 9.07
CA GLY A 49 -7.98 6.38 10.53
C GLY A 49 -7.40 5.06 11.03
N ALA A 50 -6.59 4.38 10.23
CA ALA A 50 -5.94 3.12 10.59
C ALA A 50 -4.70 3.40 11.46
N ASN A 51 -4.73 2.89 12.68
CA ASN A 51 -3.64 3.00 13.65
C ASN A 51 -2.60 1.88 13.43
N TRP A 52 -1.98 1.87 12.25
CA TRP A 52 -1.01 0.87 11.84
C TRP A 52 0.37 1.10 12.45
N SER A 53 1.04 0.01 12.80
CA SER A 53 2.45 0.00 13.14
C SER A 53 3.34 0.14 11.90
N ASP A 54 4.64 0.41 12.09
CA ASP A 54 5.59 0.40 10.98
C ASP A 54 5.67 -0.98 10.29
N GLN A 55 5.43 -2.08 11.01
CA GLN A 55 5.40 -3.42 10.43
C GLN A 55 4.18 -3.63 9.54
N ASP A 56 3.00 -3.20 9.97
CA ASP A 56 1.76 -3.25 9.17
C ASP A 56 1.90 -2.46 7.87
N ILE A 57 2.53 -1.28 7.96
CA ILE A 57 2.85 -0.46 6.79
C ILE A 57 3.80 -1.22 5.85
N ALA A 58 4.85 -1.84 6.39
CA ALA A 58 5.80 -2.63 5.61
C ALA A 58 5.13 -3.83 4.91
N ASP A 59 4.19 -4.49 5.58
CA ASP A 59 3.41 -5.61 5.05
C ASP A 59 2.55 -5.17 3.86
N VAL A 60 1.81 -4.06 4.00
CA VAL A 60 0.99 -3.49 2.93
C VAL A 60 1.85 -3.03 1.76
N VAL A 61 2.97 -2.37 2.02
CA VAL A 61 3.93 -1.97 0.97
C VAL A 61 4.45 -3.21 0.23
N GLN A 62 4.80 -4.27 0.95
CA GLN A 62 5.29 -5.50 0.35
C GLN A 62 4.24 -6.16 -0.55
N TYR A 63 2.99 -6.19 -0.10
CA TYR A 63 1.87 -6.70 -0.89
C TYR A 63 1.64 -5.87 -2.16
N LEU A 64 1.58 -4.55 -2.05
CA LEU A 64 1.35 -3.65 -3.19
C LEU A 64 2.50 -3.74 -4.20
N ASP A 65 3.73 -3.81 -3.69
CA ASP A 65 4.92 -3.97 -4.53
C ASP A 65 4.89 -5.29 -5.31
N GLN A 66 4.57 -6.41 -4.65
CA GLN A 66 4.49 -7.71 -5.34
C GLN A 66 3.29 -7.85 -6.28
N SER A 67 2.20 -7.12 -6.04
CA SER A 67 0.96 -7.31 -6.81
C SER A 67 0.82 -6.33 -7.97
N TYR A 68 1.40 -5.14 -7.87
CA TYR A 68 1.16 -4.05 -8.83
C TYR A 68 2.42 -3.36 -9.36
N TYR A 69 3.43 -3.13 -8.51
CA TYR A 69 4.56 -2.26 -8.89
C TYR A 69 5.79 -3.00 -9.39
N HIS A 70 6.12 -4.13 -8.75
CA HIS A 70 7.28 -4.97 -9.04
C HIS A 70 8.59 -4.17 -9.10
N PHE A 71 8.85 -3.31 -8.10
CA PHE A 71 10.09 -2.56 -8.04
C PHE A 71 11.30 -3.50 -7.91
N LYS A 72 12.43 -3.06 -8.47
CA LYS A 72 13.72 -3.77 -8.41
C LYS A 72 14.61 -3.18 -7.31
#